data_AF-A0A9E6RWI4-F1
#
_entry.id   AF-A0A9E6RWI4-F1
#
_cell.length_a   1.000
_cell.length_b   1.000
_cell.length_c   1.000
_cell.angle_alpha   90.00
_cell.angle_beta   90.00
_cell.angle_gamma   90.00
#
_symmetry.space_group_name_H-M   'P 1'
#
loop_
_entity.id
_entity.type
_entity.pdbx_description
1 polymer ?
#
loop_
_entity_poly.entity_id
_entity_poly.type
_entity_poly.pdbx_seq_one_letter_code
_entity_poly.pdbx_strand_id
1 'polypeptide(L)'
;MIIIYLETNSIMAIAKGRNKELEDFVYQSSDKLKFVIPSICLMETLVAIEREEKRSQSFSQTIKIEMNEAKRNKELSNSTSFVNNLENSLIDYDDVLIDFNRRLLKLIE
;
A
#
# COMPACT_ATOMS: atom_id res chain seq x y z
N MET A 1 -33.25 -1.72 2.73
CA MET A 1 -31.88 -1.19 2.70
C MET A 1 -31.04 -2.08 3.57
N ILE A 2 -29.98 -2.69 3.02
CA ILE A 2 -29.08 -3.58 3.75
C ILE A 2 -27.86 -2.75 4.13
N ILE A 3 -27.46 -2.80 5.40
CA ILE A 3 -26.25 -2.13 5.88
C ILE A 3 -25.13 -3.16 5.95
N ILE A 4 -23.99 -2.84 5.34
CA ILE A 4 -22.78 -3.66 5.39
C ILE A 4 -21.72 -2.88 6.13
N TYR A 5 -21.21 -3.46 7.22
CA TYR A 5 -20.12 -2.88 7.98
C TYR A 5 -18.79 -3.33 7.39
N LEU A 6 -17.92 -2.36 7.07
CA LEU A 6 -16.58 -2.65 6.59
C LEU A 6 -15.63 -2.79 7.79
N GLU A 7 -15.07 -3.98 7.94
CA GLU A 7 -14.02 -4.24 8.92
C GLU A 7 -12.67 -3.70 8.45
N THR A 8 -11.76 -3.49 9.39
CA THR A 8 -10.37 -3.06 9.15
C THR A 8 -9.68 -3.91 8.08
N ASN A 9 -9.87 -5.23 8.11
CA ASN A 9 -9.25 -6.12 7.12
C ASN A 9 -9.78 -5.87 5.70
N SER A 10 -11.07 -5.58 5.55
CA SER A 10 -11.69 -5.25 4.26
C SER A 10 -11.15 -3.93 3.73
N ILE A 11 -11.07 -2.92 4.59
CA ILE A 11 -10.52 -1.60 4.27
C ILE A 11 -9.06 -1.75 3.80
N MET A 12 -8.24 -2.46 4.57
CA MET A 12 -6.83 -2.69 4.23
C MET A 12 -6.64 -3.55 2.99
N ALA A 13 -7.52 -4.52 2.73
CA ALA A 13 -7.47 -5.35 1.53
C ALA A 13 -7.76 -4.54 0.25
N ILE A 14 -8.75 -3.66 0.30
CA ILE A 14 -9.09 -2.74 -0.80
C ILE A 14 -7.97 -1.72 -0.98
N ALA A 15 -7.55 -1.05 0.10
CA ALA A 15 -6.50 -0.04 0.05
C ALA A 15 -5.19 -0.61 -0.52
N LYS A 16 -4.78 -1.83 -0.14
CA LYS A 16 -3.58 -2.49 -0.69
C LYS A 16 -3.77 -3.11 -2.06
N GLY A 17 -4.94 -2.98 -2.68
CA GLY A 17 -5.26 -3.57 -3.97
C GLY A 17 -5.18 -5.10 -4.01
N ARG A 18 -5.35 -5.76 -2.87
CA ARG A 18 -5.23 -7.22 -2.72
C ARG A 18 -6.51 -7.97 -3.06
N ASN A 19 -7.64 -7.28 -3.11
CA ASN A 19 -8.94 -7.90 -3.39
C ASN A 19 -9.78 -7.00 -4.30
N LYS A 20 -9.65 -7.24 -5.60
CA LYS A 20 -10.39 -6.48 -6.63
C LYS A 20 -11.88 -6.78 -6.61
N GLU A 21 -12.29 -8.01 -6.33
CA GLU A 21 -13.70 -8.38 -6.24
C GLU A 21 -14.41 -7.63 -5.11
N LEU A 22 -13.75 -7.49 -3.96
CA LEU A 22 -14.25 -6.70 -2.84
C LEU A 22 -14.28 -5.20 -3.16
N GLU A 23 -13.26 -4.69 -3.84
CA GLU A 23 -13.23 -3.30 -4.31
C GLU A 23 -14.38 -3.00 -5.27
N ASP A 24 -14.58 -3.85 -6.28
CA ASP A 24 -15.67 -3.75 -7.24
C ASP A 24 -17.03 -3.89 -6.54
N PHE A 25 -17.15 -4.79 -5.55
CA PHE A 25 -18.37 -4.93 -4.76
C PHE A 25 -18.72 -3.66 -3.98
N VAL A 26 -17.73 -2.96 -3.41
CA VAL A 26 -17.95 -1.70 -2.69
C VAL A 26 -18.31 -0.55 -3.63
N TYR A 27 -17.63 -0.44 -4.78
CA TYR A 27 -17.82 0.70 -5.68
C TYR A 27 -18.90 0.52 -6.76
N GLN A 28 -19.33 -0.71 -7.04
CA GLN A 28 -20.32 -1.03 -8.09
C GLN A 28 -21.61 -1.65 -7.51
N SER A 29 -21.82 -1.53 -6.19
CA SER A 29 -23.00 -2.07 -5.52
C SER A 29 -24.31 -1.41 -5.96
N SER A 30 -25.41 -2.16 -5.85
CA SER A 30 -26.76 -1.60 -5.95
C SER A 30 -27.06 -0.59 -4.84
N ASP A 31 -27.83 0.45 -5.16
CA ASP A 31 -28.36 1.48 -4.23
C ASP A 31 -29.12 0.93 -3.01
N LYS A 32 -29.45 -0.38 -3.01
CA LYS A 32 -30.07 -1.06 -1.86
C LYS A 32 -29.08 -1.35 -0.74
N LEU A 33 -27.78 -1.26 -0.99
CA LEU A 33 -26.70 -1.47 -0.04
C LEU A 33 -26.16 -0.14 0.48
N LYS A 34 -25.91 -0.06 1.78
CA LYS A 34 -25.23 1.05 2.43
C LYS A 34 -23.99 0.51 3.14
N PHE A 35 -22.81 0.95 2.71
CA PHE A 35 -21.57 0.66 3.40
C PHE A 35 -21.35 1.65 4.55
N VAL A 36 -20.92 1.13 5.70
CA VAL A 36 -20.61 1.92 6.89
C VAL A 36 -19.30 1.43 7.47
N ILE A 37 -18.41 2.36 7.81
CA ILE A 37 -17.19 2.05 8.55
C ILE A 37 -17.46 2.33 10.03
N PRO A 38 -17.47 1.31 10.91
CA PRO A 38 -17.51 1.54 12.35
C PRO A 38 -16.30 2.37 12.80
N SER A 39 -16.50 3.28 13.76
CA SER A 39 -15.41 4.15 14.26
C SER A 39 -14.21 3.38 14.81
N ILE A 40 -14.46 2.21 15.43
CA ILE A 40 -13.38 1.32 15.89
C ILE A 40 -12.55 0.79 14.72
N CYS A 41 -13.18 0.38 13.63
CA CYS A 41 -12.49 -0.10 12.44
C CYS A 41 -11.73 1.02 11.72
N LEU A 42 -12.27 2.25 11.73
CA LEU A 42 -11.54 3.41 11.23
C LEU A 42 -10.28 3.67 12.06
N MET A 43 -10.37 3.66 13.39
CA MET A 43 -9.22 3.84 14.29
C MET A 43 -8.15 2.77 14.05
N GLU A 44 -8.55 1.50 13.98
CA GLU A 44 -7.63 0.39 13.69
C GLU A 44 -6.96 0.54 12.32
N THR A 45 -7.71 1.00 11.31
CA THR A 45 -7.18 1.28 9.97
C THR A 45 -6.11 2.37 10.04
N LEU A 46 -6.36 3.48 10.75
CA LEU A 46 -5.39 4.57 10.93
C LEU A 46 -4.09 4.07 11.59
N VAL A 47 -4.20 3.22 12.62
CA VAL A 47 -3.03 2.58 13.25
C VAL A 47 -2.30 1.66 12.27
N ALA A 48 -3.03 0.91 11.44
CA ALA A 48 -2.44 0.05 10.42
C ALA A 48 -1.71 0.85 9.32
N ILE A 49 -2.23 2.01 8.94
CA ILE A 49 -1.59 2.94 7.99
C ILE A 49 -0.29 3.48 8.55
N GLU A 50 -0.27 3.94 9.81
CA GLU A 50 0.95 4.44 10.44
C GLU A 50 2.07 3.37 10.45
N ARG A 51 1.70 2.10 10.68
CA ARG A 51 2.64 0.98 10.59
C ARG A 51 3.13 0.75 9.15
N GLU A 52 2.26 0.92 8.17
CA GLU A 52 2.58 0.79 6.75
C GLU A 52 3.54 1.90 6.28
N GLU A 53 3.33 3.14 6.74
CA GLU A 53 4.24 4.26 6.47
C GLU A 53 5.64 4.01 7.05
N LYS A 54 5.72 3.53 8.30
CA LYS A 54 7.01 3.16 8.92
C LYS A 54 7.70 2.04 8.14
N ARG A 55 6.94 1.03 7.72
CA ARG A 55 7.45 -0.07 6.88
C ARG A 55 7.99 0.45 5.55
N SER A 56 7.25 1.34 4.91
CA SER A 56 7.62 2.00 3.66
C SER A 56 8.92 2.78 3.79
N GLN A 57 9.03 3.64 4.81
CA GLN A 57 10.25 4.40 5.08
C GLN A 57 11.46 3.48 5.30
N SER A 58 11.29 2.41 6.07
CA SER A 58 12.33 1.41 6.31
C SER A 58 12.76 0.71 5.02
N PHE A 59 11.82 0.36 4.14
CA PHE A 59 12.12 -0.24 2.84
C PHE A 59 12.95 0.71 1.98
N SER A 60 12.50 1.95 1.78
CA SER A 60 13.21 2.93 0.96
C SER A 60 14.61 3.24 1.50
N GLN A 61 14.78 3.30 2.82
CA GLN A 61 16.09 3.48 3.45
C GLN A 61 17.01 2.29 3.18
N THR A 62 16.50 1.07 3.34
CA THR A 62 17.28 -0.17 3.10
C THR A 62 17.76 -0.23 1.66
N ILE A 63 16.88 0.00 0.69
CA ILE A 63 17.23 0.00 -0.74
C ILE A 63 18.32 1.04 -1.03
N LYS A 64 18.20 2.26 -0.49
CA LYS A 64 19.22 3.31 -0.67
C LYS A 64 20.58 2.93 -0.07
N ILE A 65 20.59 2.23 1.07
CA ILE A 65 21.83 1.73 1.69
C ILE A 65 22.48 0.69 0.76
N GLU A 66 21.72 -0.31 0.31
CA GLU A 66 22.23 -1.37 -0.58
C GLU A 66 22.73 -0.82 -1.92
N MET A 67 22.05 0.18 -2.48
CA MET A 67 22.53 0.89 -3.68
C MET A 67 23.89 1.56 -3.44
N ASN A 68 24.09 2.19 -2.28
CA ASN A 68 25.34 2.85 -1.95
C ASN A 68 26.48 1.85 -1.72
N GLU A 69 26.21 0.73 -1.05
CA GLU A 69 27.19 -0.35 -0.88
C GLU A 69 27.60 -0.96 -2.23
N ALA A 70 26.63 -1.24 -3.09
CA ALA A 70 26.91 -1.79 -4.42
C ALA A 70 27.72 -0.84 -5.31
N LYS A 71 27.46 0.48 -5.24
CA LYS A 71 28.25 1.49 -5.95
C LYS A 71 29.71 1.56 -5.46
N ARG A 72 29.94 1.27 -4.17
CA ARG A 72 31.29 1.27 -3.56
C ARG A 72 32.05 -0.03 -3.82
N ASN A 73 31.36 -1.14 -3.99
CA ASN A 73 31.98 -2.44 -4.18
C ASN A 73 32.53 -2.63 -5.60
N LYS A 74 33.85 -2.50 -5.75
CA LYS A 74 34.57 -2.66 -7.03
C LYS A 74 34.67 -4.12 -7.51
N GLU A 75 34.38 -5.09 -6.65
CA GLU A 75 34.45 -6.52 -7.00
C GLU A 75 33.12 -7.08 -7.50
N LEU A 76 32.03 -6.31 -7.37
CA LEU A 76 30.72 -6.73 -7.88
C LEU A 76 30.70 -6.55 -9.41
N SER A 77 30.89 -7.64 -10.14
CA SER A 77 30.92 -7.66 -11.61
C SER A 77 29.67 -7.05 -12.28
N ASN A 78 28.53 -7.11 -11.58
CA ASN A 78 27.23 -6.62 -12.05
C ASN A 78 26.70 -5.42 -11.23
N SER A 79 27.56 -4.63 -10.59
CA SER A 79 27.17 -3.49 -9.72
C SER A 79 26.15 -2.55 -10.36
N THR A 80 26.38 -2.14 -11.61
CA THR A 80 25.47 -1.25 -12.35
C THR A 80 24.08 -1.85 -12.53
N SER A 81 24.00 -3.12 -12.97
CA SER A 81 22.69 -3.77 -13.16
C SER A 81 21.97 -3.98 -11.83
N PHE A 82 22.69 -4.31 -10.77
CA PHE A 82 22.12 -4.46 -9.42
C PHE A 82 21.54 -3.13 -8.91
N VAL A 83 22.32 -2.05 -9.01
CA VAL A 83 21.88 -0.69 -8.63
C VAL A 83 20.64 -0.27 -9.43
N ASN A 84 20.63 -0.50 -10.74
CA ASN A 84 19.48 -0.15 -11.58
C ASN A 84 18.21 -0.92 -11.18
N ASN A 85 18.34 -2.20 -10.82
CA ASN A 85 17.19 -2.99 -10.35
C ASN A 85 16.66 -2.48 -9.01
N LEU A 86 17.54 -2.08 -8.10
CA LEU A 86 17.16 -1.46 -6.83
C LEU A 86 16.47 -0.10 -7.03
N GLU A 87 16.96 0.71 -7.96
CA GLU A 87 16.35 1.99 -8.31
C GLU A 87 14.95 1.80 -8.90
N ASN A 88 14.79 0.87 -9.84
CA ASN A 88 13.49 0.51 -10.40
C ASN A 88 12.54 0.00 -9.31
N SER A 89 13.03 -0.83 -8.38
CA SER A 89 12.22 -1.32 -7.26
C SER A 89 11.72 -0.19 -6.36
N LEU A 90 12.50 0.89 -6.19
CA LEU A 90 12.10 2.07 -5.44
C LEU A 90 10.97 2.83 -6.17
N ILE A 91 11.11 3.01 -7.49
CA ILE A 91 10.10 3.66 -8.34
C ILE A 91 8.79 2.87 -8.31
N ASP A 92 8.84 1.57 -8.57
CA ASP A 92 7.67 0.69 -8.56
C ASP A 92 6.98 0.70 -7.18
N TYR A 93 7.76 0.78 -6.10
CA TYR A 93 7.21 0.84 -4.75
C TYR A 93 6.54 2.18 -4.45
N ASP A 94 7.08 3.30 -4.93
CA ASP A 94 6.45 4.61 -4.81
C ASP A 94 5.09 4.65 -5.53
N ASP A 95 4.99 4.03 -6.72
CA ASP A 95 3.73 3.89 -7.44
C ASP A 95 2.69 3.07 -6.65
N VAL A 96 3.13 1.99 -5.98
CA VAL A 96 2.28 1.18 -5.09
C VAL A 96 1.75 2.01 -3.91
N LEU A 97 2.57 2.89 -3.33
CA LEU A 97 2.15 3.76 -2.22
C LEU A 97 1.15 4.83 -2.67
N ILE A 98 1.38 5.42 -3.84
CA ILE A 98 0.45 6.39 -4.45
C ILE A 98 -0.91 5.74 -4.66
N ASP A 99 -0.93 4.55 -5.26
CA ASP A 99 -2.16 3.81 -5.48
C ASP A 99 -2.84 3.39 -4.17
N PHE A 100 -2.07 2.95 -3.18
CA PHE A 100 -2.57 2.64 -1.84
C PHE A 100 -3.31 3.82 -1.20
N ASN A 101 -2.66 4.99 -1.17
CA ASN A 101 -3.23 6.21 -0.59
C ASN A 101 -4.48 6.66 -1.35
N ARG A 102 -4.47 6.57 -2.68
CA ARG A 102 -5.62 6.89 -3.53
C ARG A 102 -6.83 6.00 -3.21
N ARG A 103 -6.63 4.67 -3.12
CA ARG A 103 -7.72 3.73 -2.82
C ARG A 103 -8.24 3.90 -1.40
N LEU A 104 -7.35 4.18 -0.45
CA LEU A 104 -7.71 4.43 0.94
C LEU A 104 -8.58 5.69 1.06
N LEU A 105 -8.13 6.83 0.51
CA LEU A 105 -8.87 8.10 0.54
C LEU A 105 -10.27 7.93 -0.03
N LYS A 106 -10.38 7.30 -1.21
CA LYS A 106 -11.65 7.02 -1.87
C LYS A 106 -12.62 6.17 -1.02
N LEU A 107 -12.10 5.40 -0.06
CA LEU A 107 -12.91 4.52 0.78
C LEU A 107 -13.37 5.18 2.08
N ILE A 108 -12.63 6.17 2.58
CA ILE A 108 -12.91 6.86 3.84
C ILE A 108 -13.60 8.22 3.65
N GLU A 109 -13.49 8.82 2.45
CA GLU A 109 -14.21 10.04 2.02
C GLU A 109 -15.55 9.71 1.37
#